data_AF-A0A0E3ZIM7-F1
#
_entry.id   AF-A0A0E3ZIM7-F1
#
_cell.length_a   1.000
_cell.length_b   1.000
_cell.length_c   1.000
_cell.angle_alpha   90.00
_cell.angle_beta   90.00
_cell.angle_gamma   90.00
#
_symmetry.space_group_name_H-M   'P 1'
#
loop_
_entity.id
_entity.type
_entity.pdbx_description
1 polymer ?
#
loop_
_entity_poly.entity_id
_entity_poly.type
_entity_poly.pdbx_seq_one_letter_code
_entity_poly.pdbx_strand_id
1 'polypeptide(L)'
;MSARTDSKVFYESLPSASGLEYVQGAYYVLGDDTPYLYEVDEQFILVNRHAIFDTTAVVEGRIPKAVKPDLEGMAHFTYGRDQMLLLLGSGASNTRNKGYLINLSDNMQVQELDLSRFYTFLKEVLHLESEGQLNLEGLAMDDIYTYLLQRPLGAGSNTLLRFDTDDFKRFLMLEGEVPSVALYHFDLPVIGQSSASFSGAYSLEGKLYFTASVEDTPNAIDDGEVLGSFIGVIDLYSLPQAMDALNPYKASVTQLKDTDGSAYSGKAESLVVMKGEEPKSYKVIVVSDDDQGHSELLEVQMELDES
;
A
#
# COMPACT_ATOMS: atom_id res chain seq x y z
N MET A 1 -21.25 2.02 5.31
CA MET A 1 -19.99 1.64 5.95
C MET A 1 -19.47 2.87 6.67
N SER A 2 -18.83 2.70 7.83
CA SER A 2 -18.16 3.79 8.55
C SER A 2 -16.71 3.44 8.88
N ALA A 3 -15.85 4.45 8.93
CA ALA A 3 -14.48 4.36 9.42
C ALA A 3 -14.19 5.62 10.26
N ARG A 4 -13.92 5.42 11.55
CA ARG A 4 -13.64 6.52 12.48
C ARG A 4 -12.42 6.19 13.32
N THR A 5 -11.52 7.16 13.40
CA THR A 5 -10.34 7.07 14.26
C THR A 5 -10.76 7.08 15.72
N ASP A 6 -10.27 6.11 16.48
CA ASP A 6 -10.42 6.03 17.94
C ASP A 6 -9.22 6.66 18.66
N SER A 7 -8.01 6.45 18.12
CA SER A 7 -6.78 7.04 18.65
C SER A 7 -5.74 7.26 17.56
N LYS A 8 -4.77 8.14 17.86
CA LYS A 8 -3.66 8.48 16.98
C LYS A 8 -2.36 8.49 17.76
N VAL A 9 -1.29 8.04 17.12
CA VAL A 9 0.08 8.12 17.63
C VAL A 9 0.94 8.81 16.59
N PHE A 10 1.62 9.88 16.97
CA PHE A 10 2.52 10.64 16.11
C PHE A 10 3.96 10.15 16.28
N TYR A 11 4.66 9.97 15.16
CA TYR A 11 6.06 9.55 15.14
C TYR A 11 6.94 10.57 14.44
N GLU A 12 7.82 11.23 15.21
CA GLU A 12 8.87 12.09 14.65
C GLU A 12 10.03 11.27 14.04
N SER A 13 10.21 10.04 14.49
CA SER A 13 11.35 9.17 14.12
C SER A 13 11.02 8.07 13.11
N LEU A 14 9.82 8.14 12.53
CA LEU A 14 9.34 7.27 11.47
C LEU A 14 8.82 8.19 10.35
N PRO A 15 9.67 8.53 9.37
CA PRO A 15 9.30 9.46 8.30
C PRO A 15 8.51 8.75 7.20
N SER A 16 7.52 9.46 6.63
CA SER A 16 6.82 9.14 5.39
C SER A 16 6.40 7.68 5.24
N ALA A 17 5.64 7.19 6.23
CA ALA A 17 5.17 5.81 6.29
C ALA A 17 4.31 5.45 5.08
N SER A 18 4.74 4.46 4.31
CA SER A 18 4.14 4.03 3.04
C SER A 18 3.68 2.58 3.03
N GLY A 19 4.06 1.78 4.03
CA GLY A 19 3.68 0.38 4.11
C GLY A 19 3.46 -0.08 5.55
N LEU A 20 2.50 -0.97 5.76
CA LEU A 20 2.17 -1.53 7.07
C LEU A 20 1.82 -3.01 6.97
N GLU A 21 2.42 -3.83 7.83
CA GLU A 21 2.08 -5.25 7.98
C GLU A 21 2.09 -5.66 9.45
N TYR A 22 1.23 -6.60 9.84
CA TYR A 22 1.17 -7.12 11.20
C TYR A 22 1.58 -8.58 11.24
N VAL A 23 2.74 -8.85 11.84
CA VAL A 23 3.31 -10.19 11.86
C VAL A 23 3.76 -10.56 13.26
N GLN A 24 3.22 -11.66 13.78
CA GLN A 24 3.63 -12.27 15.06
C GLN A 24 3.67 -11.33 16.28
N GLY A 25 2.71 -10.39 16.41
CA GLY A 25 2.66 -9.49 17.56
C GLY A 25 3.39 -8.16 17.37
N ALA A 26 3.85 -7.85 16.16
CA ALA A 26 4.49 -6.58 15.84
C ALA A 26 3.94 -6.01 14.54
N TYR A 27 3.85 -4.68 14.49
CA TYR A 27 3.64 -3.93 13.27
C TYR A 27 4.99 -3.60 12.64
N TYR A 28 5.15 -3.97 11.39
CA TYR A 28 6.28 -3.55 10.57
C TYR A 28 5.82 -2.40 9.71
N VAL A 29 6.55 -1.29 9.78
CA VAL A 29 6.25 -0.06 9.06
C VAL A 29 7.41 0.30 8.16
N LEU A 30 7.10 0.59 6.92
CA LEU A 30 8.03 1.07 5.91
C LEU A 30 7.79 2.56 5.69
N GLY A 31 8.86 3.33 5.42
CA GLY A 31 8.73 4.67 4.84
C GLY A 31 9.38 4.75 3.47
N ASP A 32 8.86 5.61 2.60
CA ASP A 32 9.23 5.68 1.18
C ASP A 32 10.64 6.27 0.93
N ASP A 33 11.13 7.06 1.88
CA ASP A 33 12.36 7.83 1.79
C ASP A 33 13.38 7.48 2.89
N THR A 34 13.21 6.33 3.52
CA THR A 34 14.08 5.84 4.58
C THR A 34 14.59 4.43 4.27
N PRO A 35 15.85 4.10 4.62
CA PRO A 35 16.40 2.77 4.35
C PRO A 35 16.04 1.74 5.42
N TYR A 36 15.11 2.06 6.32
CA TYR A 36 14.81 1.24 7.50
C TYR A 36 13.40 0.65 7.43
N LEU A 37 13.26 -0.58 7.90
CA LEU A 37 12.00 -1.17 8.33
C LEU A 37 11.86 -0.92 9.83
N TYR A 38 10.78 -0.27 10.24
CA TYR A 38 10.51 0.05 11.62
C TYR A 38 9.64 -1.04 12.23
N GLU A 39 9.93 -1.39 13.48
CA GLU A 39 9.19 -2.38 14.25
C GLU A 39 8.50 -1.67 15.41
N VAL A 40 7.18 -1.76 15.45
CA VAL A 40 6.30 -1.13 16.41
C VAL A 40 5.52 -2.21 17.14
N ASP A 41 5.49 -2.18 18.47
CA ASP A 41 4.76 -3.17 19.26
C ASP A 41 3.24 -2.96 19.26
N GLU A 42 2.49 -3.88 19.88
CA GLU A 42 1.03 -3.79 20.01
C GLU A 42 0.55 -2.60 20.87
N GLN A 43 1.46 -1.89 21.56
CA GLN A 43 1.17 -0.67 22.30
C GLN A 43 1.52 0.59 21.48
N PHE A 44 1.86 0.42 20.20
CA PHE A 44 2.28 1.48 19.30
C PHE A 44 3.55 2.21 19.79
N ILE A 45 4.46 1.46 20.40
CA ILE A 45 5.78 1.97 20.75
C ILE A 45 6.76 1.50 19.67
N LEU A 46 7.51 2.44 19.10
CA LEU A 46 8.62 2.12 18.22
C LEU A 46 9.72 1.40 19.02
N VAL A 47 9.90 0.11 18.77
CA VAL A 47 10.83 -0.75 19.53
C VAL A 47 12.15 -0.98 18.80
N ASN A 48 12.15 -0.99 17.46
CA ASN A 48 13.35 -1.27 16.69
C ASN A 48 13.30 -0.66 15.28
N ARG A 49 14.47 -0.64 14.62
CA ARG A 49 14.58 -0.37 13.19
C ARG A 49 15.66 -1.24 12.56
N HIS A 50 15.40 -1.73 11.36
CA HIS A 50 16.24 -2.68 10.65
C HIS A 50 16.66 -2.09 9.31
N ALA A 51 17.97 -2.02 9.02
CA ALA A 51 18.43 -1.51 7.73
C ALA A 51 18.08 -2.50 6.61
N ILE A 52 17.41 -2.01 5.57
CA ILE A 52 16.99 -2.79 4.40
C ILE A 52 18.07 -2.73 3.30
N PHE A 53 18.66 -1.55 3.09
CA PHE A 53 19.70 -1.33 2.08
C PHE A 53 20.71 -0.26 2.53
N ASP A 54 21.69 0.01 1.68
CA ASP A 54 22.81 0.90 2.02
C ASP A 54 22.33 2.29 2.45
N THR A 55 22.78 2.70 3.65
CA THR A 55 22.44 3.97 4.28
C THR A 55 23.37 5.12 3.83
N THR A 56 24.35 4.87 2.97
CA THR A 56 25.35 5.90 2.56
C THR A 56 24.76 7.11 1.84
N ALA A 57 23.62 6.95 1.16
CA ALA A 57 22.91 8.03 0.48
C ALA A 57 22.00 8.87 1.39
N VAL A 58 21.87 8.49 2.67
CA VAL A 58 20.98 9.18 3.62
C VAL A 58 21.56 10.54 4.00
N VAL A 59 20.75 11.59 3.81
CA VAL A 59 21.05 12.95 4.24
C VAL A 59 19.94 13.36 5.21
N GLU A 60 20.31 13.72 6.44
CA GLU A 60 19.36 14.14 7.49
C GLU A 60 18.23 13.12 7.77
N GLY A 61 18.52 11.82 7.60
CA GLY A 61 17.57 10.74 7.88
C GLY A 61 16.71 10.31 6.70
N ARG A 62 16.76 11.05 5.58
CA ARG A 62 15.99 10.80 4.35
C ARG A 62 16.89 10.48 3.15
N ILE A 63 16.33 9.79 2.17
CA ILE A 63 17.00 9.45 0.90
C ILE A 63 16.57 10.48 -0.14
N PRO A 64 17.51 11.12 -0.87
CA PRO A 64 17.14 12.10 -1.90
C PRO A 64 16.20 11.53 -2.98
N LYS A 65 15.18 12.31 -3.39
CA LYS A 65 14.14 11.92 -4.37
C LYS A 65 14.67 11.26 -5.65
N ALA A 66 15.86 11.67 -6.12
CA ALA A 66 16.49 11.15 -7.34
C ALA A 66 17.02 9.71 -7.22
N VAL A 67 17.30 9.23 -6.00
CA VAL A 67 17.87 7.91 -5.75
C VAL A 67 16.99 7.03 -4.85
N LYS A 68 15.87 7.56 -4.32
CA LYS A 68 14.97 6.78 -3.46
C LYS A 68 14.29 5.64 -4.25
N PRO A 69 14.22 4.43 -3.67
CA PRO A 69 13.53 3.30 -4.28
C PRO A 69 12.01 3.46 -4.28
N ASP A 70 11.46 4.38 -3.46
CA ASP A 70 10.03 4.72 -3.44
C ASP A 70 9.20 3.48 -3.14
N LEU A 71 9.47 2.88 -1.98
CA LEU A 71 8.83 1.64 -1.57
C LEU A 71 7.42 1.95 -1.05
N GLU A 72 6.41 1.59 -1.83
CA GLU A 72 4.98 1.90 -1.59
C GLU A 72 4.12 0.63 -1.46
N GLY A 73 4.72 -0.54 -1.63
CA GLY A 73 4.05 -1.82 -1.48
C GLY A 73 4.73 -2.67 -0.42
N MET A 74 3.96 -3.19 0.53
CA MET A 74 4.43 -4.21 1.47
C MET A 74 3.37 -5.29 1.63
N ALA A 75 3.77 -6.57 1.59
CA ALA A 75 2.91 -7.66 2.01
C ALA A 75 3.67 -8.75 2.77
N HIS A 76 2.96 -9.35 3.72
CA HIS A 76 3.40 -10.55 4.43
C HIS A 76 2.96 -11.83 3.71
N PHE A 77 3.82 -12.85 3.73
CA PHE A 77 3.44 -14.21 3.39
C PHE A 77 4.34 -15.25 4.07
N THR A 78 3.86 -16.49 4.13
CA THR A 78 4.67 -17.63 4.57
C THR A 78 5.30 -18.35 3.38
N TYR A 79 6.60 -18.66 3.47
CA TYR A 79 7.31 -19.51 2.52
C TYR A 79 7.98 -20.69 3.24
N GLY A 80 7.40 -21.89 3.08
CA GLY A 80 7.83 -23.04 3.86
C GLY A 80 7.57 -22.82 5.36
N ARG A 81 8.64 -22.59 6.13
CA ARG A 81 8.54 -22.27 7.57
C ARG A 81 8.82 -20.81 7.88
N ASP A 82 9.28 -20.05 6.89
CA ASP A 82 9.76 -18.69 7.09
C ASP A 82 8.61 -17.69 6.88
N GLN A 83 8.62 -16.65 7.70
CA GLN A 83 7.77 -15.48 7.55
C GLN A 83 8.52 -14.44 6.73
N MET A 84 7.93 -14.06 5.59
CA MET A 84 8.55 -13.17 4.62
C MET A 84 7.77 -11.86 4.55
N LEU A 85 8.48 -10.75 4.45
CA LEU A 85 7.93 -9.49 3.95
C LEU A 85 8.46 -9.25 2.55
N LEU A 86 7.56 -8.94 1.62
CA LEU A 86 7.90 -8.43 0.29
C LEU A 86 7.66 -6.94 0.27
N LEU A 87 8.69 -6.18 -0.09
CA LEU A 87 8.64 -4.75 -0.34
C LEU A 87 8.80 -4.47 -1.83
N LEU A 88 7.99 -3.58 -2.39
CA LEU A 88 8.00 -3.20 -3.80
C LEU A 88 8.16 -1.70 -3.96
N GLY A 89 9.09 -1.29 -4.84
CA GLY A 89 9.16 0.08 -5.33
C GLY A 89 8.01 0.40 -6.30
N SER A 90 7.61 1.66 -6.42
CA SER A 90 6.45 2.06 -7.23
C SER A 90 6.58 1.79 -8.75
N GLY A 91 7.81 1.57 -9.26
CA GLY A 91 8.08 1.28 -10.66
C GLY A 91 8.00 2.49 -11.61
N ALA A 92 7.85 3.70 -11.06
CA ALA A 92 7.75 4.94 -11.83
C ALA A 92 9.02 5.32 -12.59
N SER A 93 10.18 4.82 -12.16
CA SER A 93 11.47 5.03 -12.83
C SER A 93 12.41 3.84 -12.62
N ASN A 94 13.53 3.81 -13.36
CA ASN A 94 14.49 2.70 -13.27
C ASN A 94 15.08 2.51 -11.86
N THR A 95 15.24 3.58 -11.08
CA THR A 95 15.73 3.47 -9.69
C THR A 95 14.68 2.86 -8.75
N ARG A 96 13.40 2.92 -9.13
CA ARG A 96 12.26 2.37 -8.41
C ARG A 96 11.86 0.97 -8.89
N ASN A 97 12.58 0.40 -9.87
CA ASN A 97 12.37 -0.98 -10.35
C ASN A 97 13.05 -2.03 -9.44
N LYS A 98 12.92 -1.85 -8.12
CA LYS A 98 13.54 -2.70 -7.12
C LYS A 98 12.51 -3.17 -6.11
N GLY A 99 12.78 -4.31 -5.50
CA GLY A 99 12.05 -4.79 -4.34
C GLY A 99 12.99 -5.43 -3.33
N TYR A 100 12.46 -5.80 -2.19
CA TYR A 100 13.22 -6.47 -1.14
C TYR A 100 12.40 -7.60 -0.55
N LEU A 101 13.03 -8.76 -0.37
CA LEU A 101 12.50 -9.85 0.45
C LEU A 101 13.22 -9.84 1.80
N ILE A 102 12.45 -9.76 2.88
CA ILE A 102 12.96 -9.77 4.24
C ILE A 102 12.48 -11.05 4.93
N ASN A 103 13.41 -11.85 5.42
CA ASN A 103 13.10 -13.05 6.20
C ASN A 103 13.04 -12.68 7.70
N LEU A 104 11.83 -12.54 8.23
CA LEU A 104 11.60 -12.25 9.65
C LEU A 104 12.01 -13.44 10.56
N SER A 105 12.04 -14.66 10.01
CA SER A 105 12.40 -15.88 10.74
C SER A 105 13.90 -16.16 10.78
N ASP A 106 14.70 -15.47 9.95
CA ASP A 106 16.16 -15.57 9.93
C ASP A 106 16.83 -14.21 10.09
N ASN A 107 16.73 -13.66 11.31
CA ASN A 107 17.45 -12.45 11.73
C ASN A 107 17.30 -11.25 10.78
N MET A 108 16.12 -11.05 10.20
CA MET A 108 15.84 -9.96 9.25
C MET A 108 16.74 -9.99 8.01
N GLN A 109 17.13 -11.18 7.53
CA GLN A 109 17.92 -11.29 6.31
C GLN A 109 17.21 -10.61 5.13
N VAL A 110 17.90 -9.70 4.44
CA VAL A 110 17.36 -8.95 3.31
C VAL A 110 17.97 -9.43 2.00
N GLN A 111 17.12 -9.64 1.00
CA GLN A 111 17.50 -9.89 -0.39
C GLN A 111 16.92 -8.78 -1.28
N GLU A 112 17.77 -8.08 -2.02
CA GLU A 112 17.32 -7.15 -3.07
C GLU A 112 16.85 -7.91 -4.31
N LEU A 113 15.80 -7.42 -4.94
CA LEU A 113 15.18 -7.95 -6.15
C LEU A 113 15.28 -6.92 -7.28
N ASP A 114 15.75 -7.37 -8.45
CA ASP A 114 15.60 -6.60 -9.69
C ASP A 114 14.22 -6.91 -10.31
N LEU A 115 13.34 -5.92 -10.31
CA LEU A 115 11.97 -6.03 -10.81
C LEU A 115 11.80 -5.42 -12.20
N SER A 116 12.89 -5.05 -12.88
CA SER A 116 12.84 -4.39 -14.18
C SER A 116 12.03 -5.18 -15.21
N ARG A 117 12.24 -6.50 -15.30
CA ARG A 117 11.48 -7.37 -16.21
C ARG A 117 9.99 -7.38 -15.90
N PHE A 118 9.64 -7.39 -14.61
CA PHE A 118 8.25 -7.39 -14.17
C PHE A 118 7.57 -6.06 -14.49
N TYR A 119 8.21 -4.95 -14.17
CA TYR A 119 7.63 -3.61 -14.39
C TYR A 119 7.58 -3.21 -15.87
N THR A 120 8.49 -3.69 -16.71
CA THR A 120 8.34 -3.57 -18.17
C THR A 120 7.08 -4.30 -18.64
N PHE A 121 6.84 -5.53 -18.18
CA PHE A 121 5.62 -6.27 -18.51
C PHE A 121 4.36 -5.55 -18.03
N LEU A 122 4.35 -4.99 -16.81
CA LEU A 122 3.19 -4.23 -16.31
C LEU A 122 2.90 -2.99 -17.17
N LYS A 123 3.94 -2.25 -17.59
CA LYS A 123 3.79 -1.08 -18.47
C LYS A 123 3.17 -1.47 -19.81
N GLU A 124 3.57 -2.61 -20.39
CA GLU A 124 2.99 -3.11 -21.64
C GLU A 124 1.52 -3.50 -21.48
N VAL A 125 1.19 -4.24 -20.42
CA VAL A 125 -0.18 -4.69 -20.11
C VAL A 125 -1.12 -3.52 -19.83
N LEU A 126 -0.65 -2.50 -19.12
CA LEU A 126 -1.41 -1.30 -18.78
C LEU A 126 -1.40 -0.24 -19.90
N HIS A 127 -0.71 -0.49 -21.01
CA HIS A 127 -0.55 0.45 -22.13
C HIS A 127 0.01 1.82 -21.69
N LEU A 128 1.02 1.80 -20.81
CA LEU A 128 1.68 3.00 -20.30
C LEU A 128 2.85 3.36 -21.22
N GLU A 129 2.74 4.51 -21.88
CA GLU A 129 3.66 4.94 -22.93
C GLU A 129 4.74 5.92 -22.45
N SER A 130 4.57 6.50 -21.25
CA SER A 130 5.47 7.53 -20.71
C SER A 130 6.11 7.11 -19.40
N GLU A 131 7.33 7.59 -19.15
CA GLU A 131 7.99 7.43 -17.85
C GLU A 131 7.14 8.08 -16.74
N GLY A 132 7.20 7.53 -15.53
CA GLY A 132 6.41 8.02 -14.39
C GLY A 132 4.94 7.59 -14.39
N GLN A 133 4.45 6.89 -15.41
CA GLN A 133 3.04 6.47 -15.43
C GLN A 133 2.74 5.23 -14.60
N LEU A 134 3.69 4.27 -14.50
CA LEU A 134 3.53 3.14 -13.58
C LEU A 134 3.78 3.68 -12.17
N ASN A 135 2.84 3.46 -11.26
CA ASN A 135 2.91 3.94 -9.89
C ASN A 135 2.09 3.00 -9.02
N LEU A 136 2.75 1.94 -8.57
CA LEU A 136 2.18 0.97 -7.65
C LEU A 136 2.17 1.57 -6.25
N GLU A 137 1.00 1.60 -5.62
CA GLU A 137 0.69 2.29 -4.37
C GLU A 137 -0.10 1.32 -3.47
N GLY A 138 0.34 0.07 -3.41
CA GLY A 138 -0.39 -0.95 -2.69
C GLY A 138 -0.08 -2.35 -3.18
N LEU A 139 0.18 -3.21 -2.22
CA LEU A 139 0.42 -4.63 -2.38
C LEU A 139 -0.37 -5.36 -1.30
N ALA A 140 -1.08 -6.41 -1.68
CA ALA A 140 -1.67 -7.34 -0.73
C ALA A 140 -1.53 -8.76 -1.27
N MET A 141 -1.43 -9.74 -0.38
CA MET A 141 -1.36 -11.15 -0.75
C MET A 141 -2.34 -11.95 0.09
N ASP A 142 -3.00 -12.93 -0.52
CA ASP A 142 -3.60 -14.06 0.18
C ASP A 142 -3.01 -15.39 -0.36
N ASP A 143 -3.49 -16.51 0.16
CA ASP A 143 -3.00 -17.85 -0.22
C ASP A 143 -3.23 -18.20 -1.70
N ILE A 144 -4.12 -17.49 -2.39
CA ILE A 144 -4.53 -17.78 -3.77
C ILE A 144 -4.01 -16.71 -4.72
N TYR A 145 -4.13 -15.44 -4.36
CA TYR A 145 -3.85 -14.32 -5.24
C TYR A 145 -3.01 -13.21 -4.61
N THR A 146 -2.20 -12.59 -5.47
CA THR A 146 -1.45 -11.37 -5.18
C THR A 146 -2.10 -10.20 -5.90
N TYR A 147 -2.25 -9.09 -5.21
CA TYR A 147 -2.96 -7.90 -5.64
C TYR A 147 -2.00 -6.70 -5.62
N LEU A 148 -1.90 -6.00 -6.75
CA LEU A 148 -1.19 -4.72 -6.84
C LEU A 148 -2.19 -3.62 -7.19
N LEU A 149 -2.06 -2.46 -6.54
CA LEU A 149 -2.89 -1.29 -6.82
C LEU A 149 -2.07 -0.26 -7.59
N GLN A 150 -2.54 0.07 -8.79
CA GLN A 150 -1.97 1.09 -9.66
C GLN A 150 -2.80 2.37 -9.53
N ARG A 151 -2.15 3.45 -9.10
CA ARG A 151 -2.68 4.82 -9.13
C ARG A 151 -2.61 5.39 -10.55
N PRO A 152 -3.69 5.98 -11.09
CA PRO A 152 -3.64 6.57 -12.41
C PRO A 152 -2.89 7.91 -12.41
N LEU A 153 -2.25 8.22 -13.54
CA LEU A 153 -1.79 9.58 -13.84
C LEU A 153 -2.90 10.36 -14.54
N GLY A 154 -3.36 11.46 -13.95
CA GLY A 154 -4.40 12.30 -14.57
C GLY A 154 -5.75 11.59 -14.71
N ALA A 155 -6.35 11.62 -15.91
CA ALA A 155 -7.71 11.13 -16.16
C ALA A 155 -7.85 9.59 -16.30
N GLY A 156 -6.86 8.81 -15.85
CA GLY A 156 -6.92 7.35 -15.84
C GLY A 156 -7.81 6.78 -14.73
N SER A 157 -8.01 5.46 -14.72
CA SER A 157 -8.76 4.77 -13.66
C SER A 157 -7.84 4.06 -12.68
N ASN A 158 -8.26 4.03 -11.41
CA ASN A 158 -7.65 3.21 -10.38
C ASN A 158 -7.72 1.74 -10.80
N THR A 159 -6.58 1.06 -10.87
CA THR A 159 -6.50 -0.28 -11.45
C THR A 159 -5.92 -1.28 -10.46
N LEU A 160 -6.61 -2.39 -10.25
CA LEU A 160 -6.12 -3.55 -9.53
C LEU A 160 -5.54 -4.54 -10.55
N LEU A 161 -4.33 -5.02 -10.27
CA LEU A 161 -3.70 -6.13 -10.99
C LEU A 161 -3.71 -7.37 -10.08
N ARG A 162 -4.16 -8.50 -10.62
CA ARG A 162 -4.24 -9.77 -9.88
C ARG A 162 -3.40 -10.86 -10.53
N PHE A 163 -2.61 -11.55 -9.72
CA PHE A 163 -1.75 -12.67 -10.09
C PHE A 163 -2.07 -13.89 -9.23
N ASP A 164 -1.80 -15.10 -9.73
CA ASP A 164 -1.73 -16.29 -8.88
C ASP A 164 -0.55 -16.17 -7.91
N THR A 165 -0.79 -16.40 -6.62
CA THR A 165 0.21 -16.19 -5.56
C THR A 165 1.40 -17.15 -5.69
N ASP A 166 1.16 -18.41 -6.07
CA ASP A 166 2.23 -19.40 -6.16
C ASP A 166 3.13 -19.12 -7.37
N ASP A 167 2.54 -18.74 -8.50
CA ASP A 167 3.29 -18.30 -9.68
C ASP A 167 4.07 -17.02 -9.40
N PHE A 168 3.47 -16.06 -8.67
CA PHE A 168 4.14 -14.82 -8.28
C PHE A 168 5.35 -15.08 -7.35
N LYS A 169 5.17 -15.92 -6.32
CA LYS A 169 6.28 -16.35 -5.45
C LYS A 169 7.38 -17.07 -6.23
N ARG A 170 7.01 -17.95 -7.17
CA ARG A 170 7.96 -18.66 -8.03
C ARG A 170 8.78 -17.71 -8.89
N PHE A 171 8.14 -16.71 -9.49
CA PHE A 171 8.80 -15.67 -10.27
C PHE A 171 9.87 -14.94 -9.42
N LEU A 172 9.50 -14.49 -8.22
CA LEU A 172 10.39 -13.73 -7.35
C LEU A 172 11.56 -14.55 -6.80
N MET A 173 11.32 -15.81 -6.40
CA MET A 173 12.30 -16.59 -5.63
C MET A 173 13.15 -17.53 -6.49
N LEU A 174 12.66 -17.97 -7.64
CA LEU A 174 13.27 -19.02 -8.45
C LEU A 174 13.61 -18.57 -9.88
N GLU A 175 13.65 -17.25 -10.13
CA GLU A 175 13.87 -16.65 -11.46
C GLU A 175 12.90 -17.19 -12.54
N GLY A 176 11.65 -17.49 -12.16
CA GLY A 176 10.62 -18.06 -13.02
C GLY A 176 10.09 -17.11 -14.10
N GLU A 177 9.12 -17.56 -14.90
CA GLU A 177 8.42 -16.70 -15.87
C GLU A 177 7.55 -15.66 -15.16
N VAL A 178 7.31 -14.52 -15.82
CA VAL A 178 6.40 -13.48 -15.30
C VAL A 178 4.97 -14.06 -15.25
N PRO A 179 4.27 -13.99 -14.09
CA PRO A 179 2.95 -14.58 -13.95
C PRO A 179 1.90 -13.88 -14.82
N SER A 180 0.86 -14.62 -15.20
CA SER A 180 -0.30 -14.05 -15.89
C SER A 180 -1.04 -13.06 -14.99
N VAL A 181 -1.58 -12.00 -15.59
CA VAL A 181 -2.23 -10.90 -14.89
C VAL A 181 -3.66 -10.69 -15.36
N ALA A 182 -4.56 -10.43 -14.41
CA ALA A 182 -5.90 -9.92 -14.67
C ALA A 182 -6.02 -8.47 -14.20
N LEU A 183 -6.70 -7.64 -14.97
CA LEU A 183 -6.92 -6.21 -14.67
C LEU A 183 -8.37 -5.96 -14.27
N TYR A 184 -8.53 -5.08 -13.28
CA TYR A 184 -9.82 -4.63 -12.79
C TYR A 184 -9.78 -3.12 -12.53
N HIS A 185 -10.81 -2.39 -12.95
CA HIS A 185 -10.82 -0.94 -12.94
C HIS A 185 -11.89 -0.42 -11.99
N PHE A 186 -11.53 0.60 -11.21
CA PHE A 186 -12.36 1.17 -10.16
C PHE A 186 -12.54 2.68 -10.33
N ASP A 187 -13.77 3.12 -10.07
CA ASP A 187 -14.13 4.52 -9.86
C ASP A 187 -14.18 4.77 -8.35
N LEU A 188 -13.41 5.75 -7.89
CA LEU A 188 -13.29 6.10 -6.47
C LEU A 188 -13.93 7.48 -6.21
N PRO A 189 -14.27 7.81 -4.94
CA PRO A 189 -14.87 9.10 -4.61
C PRO A 189 -14.07 10.32 -5.07
N VAL A 190 -14.76 11.44 -5.24
CA VAL A 190 -14.19 12.74 -5.64
C VAL A 190 -14.42 13.75 -4.52
N ILE A 191 -13.40 14.54 -4.18
CA ILE A 191 -13.54 15.73 -3.33
C ILE A 191 -13.24 16.96 -4.20
N GLY A 192 -14.22 17.86 -4.32
CA GLY A 192 -14.10 19.01 -5.20
C GLY A 192 -14.00 18.60 -6.67
N GLN A 193 -12.83 18.79 -7.27
CA GLN A 193 -12.52 18.41 -8.67
C GLN A 193 -11.52 17.25 -8.77
N SER A 194 -11.05 16.73 -7.63
CA SER A 194 -9.94 15.79 -7.56
C SER A 194 -10.45 14.42 -7.11
N SER A 195 -10.12 13.39 -7.88
CA SER A 195 -10.50 12.00 -7.61
C SER A 195 -9.55 11.36 -6.62
N ALA A 196 -10.07 10.51 -5.74
CA ALA A 196 -9.25 9.69 -4.86
C ALA A 196 -8.46 8.66 -5.68
N SER A 197 -7.24 8.37 -5.23
CA SER A 197 -6.40 7.32 -5.79
C SER A 197 -6.03 6.31 -4.74
N PHE A 198 -5.86 5.04 -5.13
CA PHE A 198 -5.32 4.02 -4.24
C PHE A 198 -3.98 4.45 -3.64
N SER A 199 -3.80 4.14 -2.36
CA SER A 199 -2.56 4.42 -1.62
C SER A 199 -2.05 3.20 -0.83
N GLY A 200 -2.92 2.25 -0.47
CA GLY A 200 -2.51 1.03 0.24
C GLY A 200 -3.54 -0.09 0.15
N ALA A 201 -3.12 -1.32 0.49
CA ALA A 201 -3.94 -2.51 0.34
C ALA A 201 -3.68 -3.55 1.44
N TYR A 202 -4.72 -4.30 1.83
CA TYR A 202 -4.61 -5.44 2.73
C TYR A 202 -5.70 -6.48 2.43
N SER A 203 -5.35 -7.76 2.44
CA SER A 203 -6.32 -8.84 2.16
C SER A 203 -6.76 -9.52 3.46
N LEU A 204 -8.07 -9.78 3.58
CA LEU A 204 -8.61 -10.57 4.69
C LEU A 204 -9.92 -11.22 4.26
N GLU A 205 -10.00 -12.55 4.37
CA GLU A 205 -11.22 -13.35 4.19
C GLU A 205 -12.04 -13.03 2.92
N GLY A 206 -11.38 -13.11 1.76
CA GLY A 206 -12.02 -12.90 0.47
C GLY A 206 -12.42 -11.44 0.21
N LYS A 207 -11.88 -10.50 0.98
CA LYS A 207 -12.00 -9.06 0.74
C LYS A 207 -10.61 -8.45 0.60
N LEU A 208 -10.55 -7.45 -0.26
CA LEU A 208 -9.42 -6.53 -0.33
C LEU A 208 -9.86 -5.20 0.28
N TYR A 209 -9.21 -4.83 1.37
CA TYR A 209 -9.33 -3.54 2.01
C TYR A 209 -8.28 -2.62 1.42
N PHE A 210 -8.60 -1.34 1.26
CA PHE A 210 -7.67 -0.38 0.70
C PHE A 210 -7.82 1.01 1.32
N THR A 211 -6.73 1.77 1.33
CA THR A 211 -6.74 3.22 1.55
C THR A 211 -6.75 3.92 0.21
N ALA A 212 -7.36 5.10 0.19
CA ALA A 212 -7.29 6.00 -0.94
C ALA A 212 -7.28 7.46 -0.46
N SER A 213 -6.52 8.31 -1.13
CA SER A 213 -6.39 9.73 -0.77
C SER A 213 -6.65 10.63 -1.97
N VAL A 214 -7.18 11.82 -1.68
CA VAL A 214 -7.34 12.89 -2.66
C VAL A 214 -6.27 13.93 -2.41
N GLU A 215 -5.37 14.10 -3.38
CA GLU A 215 -4.37 15.16 -3.38
C GLU A 215 -4.77 16.21 -4.43
N ASP A 216 -4.81 17.48 -4.04
CA ASP A 216 -5.05 18.60 -4.96
C ASP A 216 -3.73 19.10 -5.54
N THR A 217 -3.22 18.39 -6.55
CA THR A 217 -2.03 18.81 -7.31
C THR A 217 -2.30 18.86 -8.82
N PRO A 218 -1.86 19.92 -9.51
CA PRO A 218 -2.00 20.02 -10.96
C PRO A 218 -1.00 19.12 -11.73
N ASN A 219 -0.04 18.46 -11.06
CA ASN A 219 0.95 17.61 -11.71
C ASN A 219 1.38 16.44 -10.80
N ALA A 220 2.01 15.42 -11.38
CA ALA A 220 2.43 14.20 -10.67
C ALA A 220 3.74 14.32 -9.87
N ILE A 221 4.31 15.53 -9.82
CA ILE A 221 5.67 15.77 -9.36
C ILE A 221 5.67 16.47 -8.01
N ASP A 222 4.72 17.38 -7.80
CA ASP A 222 4.55 18.17 -6.59
C ASP A 222 3.49 17.54 -5.70
N ASP A 223 3.83 17.34 -4.43
CA ASP A 223 2.91 16.84 -3.41
C ASP A 223 1.85 17.94 -3.15
N GLY A 224 0.59 17.62 -3.45
CA GLY A 224 -0.54 18.55 -3.34
C GLY A 224 -1.12 18.58 -1.92
N GLU A 225 -2.00 19.54 -1.66
CA GLU A 225 -2.77 19.52 -0.41
C GLU A 225 -3.65 18.26 -0.37
N VAL A 226 -3.55 17.48 0.71
CA VAL A 226 -4.43 16.32 0.93
C VAL A 226 -5.80 16.82 1.37
N LEU A 227 -6.79 16.64 0.48
CA LEU A 227 -8.18 17.07 0.72
C LEU A 227 -8.96 16.08 1.60
N GLY A 228 -8.46 14.86 1.72
CA GLY A 228 -9.01 13.84 2.60
C GLY A 228 -8.69 12.43 2.15
N SER A 229 -8.88 11.49 3.08
CA SER A 229 -8.60 10.07 2.87
C SER A 229 -9.83 9.20 3.11
N PHE A 230 -9.79 8.00 2.55
CA PHE A 230 -10.87 7.04 2.51
C PHE A 230 -10.37 5.65 2.86
N ILE A 231 -11.26 4.83 3.42
CA ILE A 231 -11.09 3.38 3.52
C ILE A 231 -12.16 2.72 2.67
N GLY A 232 -11.77 1.74 1.87
CA GLY A 232 -12.65 1.01 1.00
C GLY A 232 -12.50 -0.50 1.10
N VAL A 233 -13.50 -1.20 0.57
CA VAL A 233 -13.55 -2.66 0.53
C VAL A 233 -14.01 -3.11 -0.86
N ILE A 234 -13.28 -4.07 -1.42
CA ILE A 234 -13.62 -4.80 -2.63
C ILE A 234 -13.92 -6.25 -2.21
N ASP A 235 -15.12 -6.71 -2.53
CA ASP A 235 -15.43 -8.14 -2.48
C ASP A 235 -14.71 -8.84 -3.65
N LEU A 236 -13.80 -9.75 -3.34
CA LEU A 236 -12.99 -10.42 -4.36
C LEU A 236 -13.85 -11.30 -5.30
N TYR A 237 -15.04 -11.71 -4.86
CA TYR A 237 -16.01 -12.42 -5.71
C TYR A 237 -16.71 -11.50 -6.72
N SER A 238 -16.73 -10.18 -6.50
CA SER A 238 -17.34 -9.22 -7.43
C SER A 238 -16.39 -8.68 -8.49
N LEU A 239 -15.09 -9.03 -8.44
CA LEU A 239 -14.08 -8.60 -9.41
C LEU A 239 -14.47 -8.76 -10.89
N PRO A 240 -15.18 -9.82 -11.34
CA PRO A 240 -15.61 -9.91 -12.72
C PRO A 240 -16.46 -8.72 -13.22
N GLN A 241 -17.11 -7.98 -12.31
CA GLN A 241 -17.89 -6.77 -12.63
C GLN A 241 -17.01 -5.55 -12.94
N ALA A 242 -15.72 -5.61 -12.59
CA ALA A 242 -14.76 -4.52 -12.72
C ALA A 242 -13.81 -4.69 -13.92
N MET A 243 -14.06 -5.65 -14.82
CA MET A 243 -13.16 -5.91 -15.95
C MET A 243 -13.25 -4.88 -17.09
N ASP A 244 -14.32 -4.08 -17.14
CA ASP A 244 -14.52 -3.10 -18.20
C ASP A 244 -13.85 -1.76 -17.87
N ALA A 245 -12.73 -1.46 -18.51
CA ALA A 245 -12.01 -0.20 -18.34
C ALA A 245 -12.84 1.05 -18.69
N LEU A 246 -13.84 0.93 -19.57
CA LEU A 246 -14.72 2.04 -19.96
C LEU A 246 -15.85 2.27 -18.97
N ASN A 247 -16.14 1.29 -18.11
CA ASN A 247 -17.15 1.37 -17.06
C ASN A 247 -16.56 0.88 -15.73
N PRO A 248 -15.62 1.64 -15.12
CA PRO A 248 -14.98 1.23 -13.88
C PRO A 248 -16.00 0.97 -12.77
N TYR A 249 -15.73 -0.05 -11.96
CA TYR A 249 -16.62 -0.46 -10.89
C TYR A 249 -16.54 0.51 -9.70
N LYS A 250 -17.70 0.85 -9.12
CA LYS A 250 -17.76 1.69 -7.93
C LYS A 250 -17.54 0.86 -6.68
N ALA A 251 -16.35 0.96 -6.11
CA ALA A 251 -16.01 0.26 -4.87
C ALA A 251 -16.87 0.76 -3.68
N SER A 252 -17.02 -0.09 -2.65
CA SER A 252 -17.62 0.35 -1.39
C SER A 252 -16.57 1.15 -0.61
N VAL A 253 -16.81 2.44 -0.39
CA VAL A 253 -15.83 3.37 0.18
C VAL A 253 -16.51 4.28 1.19
N THR A 254 -15.82 4.62 2.27
CA THR A 254 -16.25 5.60 3.27
C THR A 254 -15.11 6.56 3.57
N GLN A 255 -15.45 7.82 3.83
CA GLN A 255 -14.44 8.82 4.19
C GLN A 255 -13.92 8.52 5.59
N LEU A 256 -12.60 8.53 5.75
CA LEU A 256 -11.95 8.38 7.04
C LEU A 256 -12.24 9.62 7.89
N LYS A 257 -12.66 9.40 9.13
CA LYS A 257 -13.02 10.46 10.05
C LYS A 257 -12.13 10.50 11.28
N ASP A 258 -11.96 11.70 11.81
CA ASP A 258 -11.33 11.93 13.10
C ASP A 258 -12.21 11.50 14.27
N THR A 259 -11.59 11.47 15.45
CA THR A 259 -12.27 11.18 16.72
C THR A 259 -13.43 12.12 16.99
N ASP A 260 -13.43 13.36 16.51
CA ASP A 260 -14.55 14.30 16.65
C ASP A 260 -15.63 14.16 15.54
N GLY A 261 -15.40 13.29 14.56
CA GLY A 261 -16.29 13.03 13.43
C GLY A 261 -16.06 13.96 12.22
N SER A 262 -15.11 14.88 12.28
CA SER A 262 -14.64 15.64 11.11
C SER A 262 -13.90 14.74 10.12
N ALA A 263 -13.72 15.22 8.89
CA ALA A 263 -12.98 14.47 7.87
C ALA A 263 -11.48 14.46 8.21
N TYR A 264 -10.85 13.29 8.14
CA TYR A 264 -9.40 13.18 8.31
C TYR A 264 -8.68 13.82 7.13
N SER A 265 -7.72 14.69 7.42
CA SER A 265 -6.98 15.48 6.43
C SER A 265 -5.58 14.96 6.11
N GLY A 266 -5.09 13.92 6.80
CA GLY A 266 -3.80 13.29 6.47
C GLY A 266 -3.91 12.31 5.31
N LYS A 267 -2.77 11.98 4.68
CA LYS A 267 -2.70 11.02 3.58
C LYS A 267 -2.60 9.60 4.14
N ALA A 268 -3.66 8.82 4.04
CA ALA A 268 -3.66 7.44 4.54
C ALA A 268 -2.94 6.54 3.54
N GLU A 269 -1.79 5.98 3.91
CA GLU A 269 -0.86 5.31 2.98
C GLU A 269 -0.95 3.79 3.05
N SER A 270 -1.18 3.21 4.22
CA SER A 270 -1.28 1.76 4.30
C SER A 270 -2.18 1.35 5.45
N LEU A 271 -2.64 0.10 5.42
CA LEU A 271 -3.53 -0.41 6.45
C LEU A 271 -3.32 -1.89 6.74
N VAL A 272 -3.67 -2.28 7.96
CA VAL A 272 -3.86 -3.67 8.37
C VAL A 272 -5.26 -3.80 8.95
N VAL A 273 -5.96 -4.88 8.59
CA VAL A 273 -7.32 -5.16 9.09
C VAL A 273 -7.31 -6.38 10.00
N MET A 274 -7.93 -6.21 11.17
CA MET A 274 -8.26 -7.27 12.10
C MET A 274 -9.76 -7.32 12.32
N LYS A 275 -10.29 -8.51 12.58
CA LYS A 275 -11.70 -8.64 12.98
C LYS A 275 -11.93 -7.98 14.34
N GLY A 276 -13.05 -7.27 14.44
CA GLY A 276 -13.59 -6.83 15.72
C GLY A 276 -14.33 -7.97 16.44
N GLU A 277 -14.86 -7.64 17.62
CA GLU A 277 -15.62 -8.59 18.45
C GLU A 277 -17.00 -8.89 17.85
N GLU A 278 -17.62 -7.89 17.21
CA GLU A 278 -18.95 -8.00 16.61
C GLU A 278 -18.89 -8.38 15.13
N PRO A 279 -19.91 -9.08 14.59
CA PRO A 279 -20.01 -9.32 13.16
C PRO A 279 -19.93 -8.02 12.36
N LYS A 280 -19.13 -8.00 11.29
CA LYS A 280 -18.90 -6.83 10.41
C LYS A 280 -18.20 -5.63 11.07
N SER A 281 -17.77 -5.76 12.32
CA SER A 281 -16.85 -4.83 12.97
C SER A 281 -15.41 -5.24 12.66
N TYR A 282 -14.55 -4.24 12.46
CA TYR A 282 -13.13 -4.42 12.20
C TYR A 282 -12.33 -3.36 12.94
N LYS A 283 -11.21 -3.78 13.52
CA LYS A 283 -10.16 -2.88 13.97
C LYS A 283 -9.17 -2.73 12.82
N VAL A 284 -9.00 -1.51 12.34
CA VAL A 284 -8.10 -1.18 11.24
C VAL A 284 -6.98 -0.32 11.79
N ILE A 285 -5.74 -0.71 11.54
CA ILE A 285 -4.59 0.15 11.79
C ILE A 285 -4.21 0.79 10.47
N VAL A 286 -4.06 2.11 10.46
CA VAL A 286 -3.68 2.88 9.28
C VAL A 286 -2.40 3.63 9.59
N VAL A 287 -1.46 3.66 8.66
CA VAL A 287 -0.35 4.62 8.69
C VAL A 287 -0.63 5.76 7.72
N SER A 288 -0.24 6.96 8.11
CA SER A 288 -0.44 8.18 7.33
C SER A 288 0.84 9.01 7.27
N ASP A 289 1.13 9.56 6.09
CA ASP A 289 2.11 10.63 5.91
C ASP A 289 1.44 11.99 6.17
N ASP A 290 2.17 12.90 6.81
CA ASP A 290 1.78 14.29 7.07
C ASP A 290 2.37 15.30 6.07
N ASP A 291 3.03 14.79 5.02
CA ASP A 291 3.79 15.49 3.97
C ASP A 291 4.92 16.40 4.51
N GLN A 292 5.19 16.32 5.82
CA GLN A 292 6.22 17.09 6.52
C GLN A 292 7.38 16.19 6.98
N GLY A 293 7.37 14.92 6.57
CA GLY A 293 8.39 13.93 6.89
C GLY A 293 8.19 13.26 8.24
N HIS A 294 6.97 13.29 8.79
CA HIS A 294 6.59 12.49 9.95
C HIS A 294 5.53 11.47 9.55
N SER A 295 5.06 10.70 10.52
CA SER A 295 3.94 9.79 10.27
C SER A 295 3.02 9.68 11.46
N GLU A 296 1.76 9.39 11.18
CA GLU A 296 0.77 9.03 12.17
C GLU A 296 0.40 7.55 12.01
N LEU A 297 0.18 6.87 13.14
CA LEU A 297 -0.55 5.61 13.18
C LEU A 297 -1.93 5.90 13.77
N LEU A 298 -2.97 5.48 13.05
CA LEU A 298 -4.36 5.65 13.41
C LEU A 298 -4.93 4.28 13.78
N GLU A 299 -5.52 4.18 14.97
CA GLU A 299 -6.43 3.09 15.29
C GLU A 299 -7.84 3.48 14.86
N VAL A 300 -8.42 2.73 13.93
CA VAL A 300 -9.69 3.04 13.28
C VAL A 300 -10.68 1.93 13.52
N GLN A 301 -11.85 2.30 14.03
CA GLN A 301 -13.01 1.42 14.10
C GLN A 301 -13.79 1.48 12.79
N MET A 302 -13.95 0.34 12.14
CA MET A 302 -14.66 0.21 10.87
C MET A 302 -15.84 -0.75 10.98
N GLU A 303 -16.97 -0.36 10.40
CA GLU A 303 -18.20 -1.17 10.35
C GLU A 303 -18.74 -1.23 8.92
N LEU A 304 -19.00 -2.44 8.42
CA LEU A 304 -19.64 -2.66 7.11
C LEU A 304 -21.17 -2.65 7.24
N ASP A 305 -21.87 -2.21 6.20
CA ASP A 305 -23.33 -2.12 6.21
C ASP A 305 -24.02 -3.49 6.33
N GLU A 306 -25.26 -3.47 6.81
CA GLU A 306 -26.18 -4.59 6.60
C GLU A 306 -26.49 -4.73 5.10
N SER A 307 -26.36 -5.96 4.61
CA SER A 307 -26.60 -6.34 3.21
C SER A 307 -28.08 -6.47 2.92
#